data_AF-A0A9X1QTW3-F1
#
_entry.id   AF-A0A9X1QTW3-F1
#
_cell.length_a   1.000
_cell.length_b   1.000
_cell.length_c   1.000
_cell.angle_alpha   90.00
_cell.angle_beta   90.00
_cell.angle_gamma   90.00
#
_symmetry.space_group_name_H-M   'P 1'
#
loop_
_entity.id
_entity.type
_entity.pdbx_description
1 polymer ?
#
loop_
_entity_poly.entity_id
_entity_poly.type
_entity_poly.pdbx_seq_one_letter_code
_entity_poly.pdbx_strand_id
1 'polypeptide(L)'
;MKCSWSFYGQSQPRWMVALAWVLVFLLPVVTFLALHDEGGDQLLFLYPLIAGIVVLVMAFFLKSWLLIIEGLFTLTYYLSLGGLFMDLIP
;
A
#
# COMPACT_ATOMS: atom_id res chain seq x y z
N MET A 1 -3.96 11.13 -28.57
CA MET A 1 -4.60 10.07 -27.75
C MET A 1 -5.04 10.68 -26.43
N LYS A 2 -6.34 10.76 -26.13
CA LYS A 2 -6.81 11.22 -24.80
C LYS A 2 -6.55 10.10 -23.80
N CYS A 3 -5.55 10.25 -22.93
CA CYS A 3 -5.39 9.38 -21.76
C CYS A 3 -6.55 9.65 -20.80
N SER A 4 -7.68 8.96 -21.01
CA SER A 4 -8.78 8.95 -20.06
C SER A 4 -8.44 7.96 -18.95
N TRP A 5 -8.07 8.50 -17.80
CA TRP A 5 -8.09 7.76 -16.54
C TRP A 5 -9.55 7.48 -16.16
N SER A 6 -9.83 6.35 -15.55
CA SER A 6 -11.16 6.04 -15.01
C SER A 6 -11.04 5.69 -13.53
N PHE A 7 -12.14 5.84 -12.81
CA PHE A 7 -12.16 5.55 -11.38
C PHE A 7 -11.72 4.09 -11.10
N TYR A 8 -12.35 3.16 -11.82
CA TYR A 8 -12.08 1.72 -11.74
C TYR A 8 -11.03 1.22 -12.75
N GLY A 9 -10.24 2.08 -13.39
CA GLY A 9 -9.31 1.66 -14.44
C GLY A 9 -9.99 1.15 -15.74
N GLN A 10 -9.20 1.01 -16.80
CA GLN A 10 -9.67 0.35 -18.04
C GLN A 10 -9.66 -1.17 -17.82
N SER A 11 -10.63 -1.90 -18.42
CA SER A 11 -10.75 -3.38 -18.45
C SER A 11 -9.73 -4.11 -17.56
N GLN A 12 -9.92 -4.03 -16.25
CA GLN A 12 -8.87 -4.44 -15.31
C GLN A 12 -8.76 -5.97 -15.31
N PRO A 13 -7.56 -6.54 -15.54
CA PRO A 13 -7.32 -7.94 -15.23
C PRO A 13 -7.62 -8.18 -13.74
N ARG A 14 -8.61 -9.04 -13.47
CA ARG A 14 -9.12 -9.32 -12.12
C ARG A 14 -8.02 -9.71 -11.13
N TRP A 15 -6.96 -10.36 -11.60
CA TRP A 15 -5.83 -10.78 -10.79
C TRP A 15 -4.97 -9.61 -10.28
N MET A 16 -4.83 -8.51 -11.03
CA MET A 16 -4.07 -7.33 -10.57
C MET A 16 -4.84 -6.58 -9.47
N VAL A 17 -6.15 -6.46 -9.63
CA VAL A 17 -7.04 -5.87 -8.61
C VAL A 17 -7.02 -6.72 -7.35
N ALA A 18 -7.14 -8.04 -7.49
CA ALA A 18 -7.02 -8.96 -6.36
C ALA A 18 -5.67 -8.84 -5.67
N LEU A 19 -4.56 -8.72 -6.40
CA LEU A 19 -3.23 -8.54 -5.80
C LEU A 19 -3.14 -7.21 -5.03
N ALA A 20 -3.64 -6.12 -5.58
CA ALA A 20 -3.67 -4.83 -4.88
C ALA A 20 -4.48 -4.93 -3.57
N TRP A 21 -5.64 -5.58 -3.60
CA TRP A 21 -6.42 -5.83 -2.38
C TRP A 21 -5.70 -6.74 -1.40
N VAL A 22 -5.02 -7.80 -1.85
CA VAL A 22 -4.22 -8.66 -0.98
C VAL A 22 -3.13 -7.85 -0.29
N LEU A 23 -2.43 -6.96 -1.00
CA LEU A 23 -1.41 -6.09 -0.41
C LEU A 23 -1.99 -5.11 0.62
N VAL A 24 -3.18 -4.56 0.36
CA VAL A 24 -3.86 -3.67 1.32
C VAL A 24 -4.38 -4.45 2.54
N PHE A 25 -4.94 -5.64 2.36
CA PHE A 25 -5.51 -6.44 3.46
C PHE A 25 -4.48 -7.26 4.25
N LEU A 26 -3.34 -7.59 3.66
CA LEU A 26 -2.24 -8.27 4.37
C LEU A 26 -1.57 -7.32 5.37
N LEU A 27 -1.80 -6.02 5.22
CA LEU A 27 -1.21 -4.99 6.04
C LEU A 27 -1.53 -5.10 7.55
N PRO A 28 -2.80 -5.22 8.01
CA PRO A 28 -3.08 -5.45 9.43
C PRO A 28 -2.41 -6.73 9.99
N VAL A 29 -2.20 -7.75 9.16
CA VAL A 29 -1.46 -8.96 9.56
C VAL A 29 0.01 -8.62 9.79
N VAL A 30 0.63 -7.86 8.88
CA VAL A 30 2.03 -7.41 9.03
C VAL A 30 2.19 -6.49 10.25
N THR A 31 1.25 -5.56 10.46
CA THR A 31 1.25 -4.69 11.65
C THR A 31 1.12 -5.50 12.94
N PHE A 32 0.23 -6.50 12.98
CA PHE A 32 0.11 -7.37 14.13
C PHE A 32 1.41 -8.13 14.42
N LEU A 33 2.01 -8.74 13.39
CA LEU A 33 3.27 -9.47 13.53
C LEU A 33 4.42 -8.56 13.99
N ALA A 34 4.51 -7.35 13.43
CA ALA A 34 5.52 -6.39 13.81
C ALA A 34 5.39 -5.96 15.27
N LEU A 35 4.17 -5.75 15.78
CA LEU A 35 3.96 -5.37 17.18
C LEU A 35 4.31 -6.49 18.17
N HIS A 36 4.48 -7.75 17.73
CA HIS A 36 4.76 -8.90 18.59
C HIS A 36 6.19 -9.43 18.45
N ASP A 37 7.05 -8.79 17.65
CA ASP A 37 8.40 -9.26 17.36
C ASP A 37 9.44 -8.14 17.58
N GLU A 38 10.61 -8.46 18.12
CA GLU A 38 11.65 -7.48 18.50
C GLU A 38 12.35 -6.82 17.28
N GLY A 39 11.88 -7.08 16.06
CA GLY A 39 12.30 -6.45 14.80
C GLY A 39 11.16 -5.80 14.00
N GLY A 40 10.02 -5.58 14.63
CA GLY A 40 8.79 -5.10 13.98
C GLY A 40 8.91 -3.78 13.24
N ASP A 41 9.77 -2.86 13.69
CA ASP A 41 9.89 -1.53 13.10
C ASP A 41 10.36 -1.57 11.64
N GLN A 42 11.27 -2.49 11.32
CA GLN A 42 11.72 -2.69 9.94
C GLN A 42 10.58 -3.22 9.06
N LEU A 43 9.76 -4.13 9.59
CA LEU A 43 8.57 -4.66 8.90
C LEU A 43 7.51 -3.57 8.68
N LEU A 44 7.27 -2.73 9.69
CA LEU A 44 6.33 -1.59 9.62
C LEU A 44 6.77 -0.52 8.62
N PHE A 45 8.08 -0.42 8.34
CA PHE A 45 8.58 0.52 7.34
C PHE A 45 8.67 -0.09 5.93
N LEU A 46 9.32 -1.26 5.79
CA LEU A 46 9.61 -1.88 4.49
C LEU A 46 8.35 -2.37 3.79
N TYR A 47 7.42 -3.00 4.52
CA TYR A 47 6.23 -3.55 3.89
C TYR A 47 5.36 -2.48 3.23
N PRO A 48 4.88 -1.43 3.92
CA PRO A 48 4.01 -0.43 3.29
C PRO A 48 4.73 0.39 2.22
N LEU A 49 6.05 0.57 2.33
CA LEU A 49 6.85 1.17 1.25
C LEU A 49 6.76 0.31 -0.03
N ILE A 50 7.05 -0.99 0.08
CA ILE A 50 7.03 -1.91 -1.07
C ILE A 50 5.59 -2.08 -1.59
N ALA A 51 4.63 -2.35 -0.72
CA ALA A 51 3.23 -2.56 -1.06
C ALA A 51 2.63 -1.31 -1.72
N GLY A 52 2.86 -0.12 -1.16
CA GLY A 52 2.39 1.15 -1.73
C GLY A 52 3.02 1.43 -3.10
N ILE A 53 4.33 1.19 -3.29
CA ILE A 53 4.97 1.31 -4.60
C ILE A 53 4.35 0.35 -5.61
N VAL A 54 4.15 -0.92 -5.25
CA VAL A 54 3.55 -1.92 -6.14
C VAL A 54 2.13 -1.53 -6.53
N VAL A 55 1.30 -1.09 -5.57
CA VAL A 55 -0.07 -0.64 -5.82
C VAL A 55 -0.08 0.61 -6.72
N LEU A 56 0.83 1.56 -6.52
CA LEU A 56 0.97 2.76 -7.38
C LEU A 56 1.40 2.42 -8.80
N VAL A 57 2.36 1.49 -8.96
CA VAL A 57 2.78 0.99 -10.27
C VAL A 57 1.60 0.31 -10.97
N MET A 58 0.86 -0.55 -10.28
CA MET A 58 -0.37 -1.16 -10.80
C MET A 58 -1.41 -0.12 -11.18
N ALA A 59 -1.58 0.94 -10.38
CA ALA A 59 -2.52 2.01 -10.65
C ALA A 59 -2.19 2.75 -11.95
N PHE A 60 -0.91 2.98 -12.23
CA PHE A 60 -0.45 3.58 -13.48
C PHE A 60 -0.71 2.68 -14.70
N PHE A 61 -0.39 1.38 -14.61
CA PHE A 61 -0.67 0.42 -15.68
C PHE A 61 -2.17 0.28 -15.96
N LEU A 62 -3.00 0.30 -14.92
CA LEU A 62 -4.45 0.15 -15.01
C LEU A 62 -5.18 1.48 -15.25
N LYS A 63 -4.48 2.61 -15.19
CA LYS A 63 -5.04 3.98 -15.25
C LYS A 63 -6.22 4.17 -14.30
N SER A 64 -6.08 3.67 -13.07
CA SER A 64 -7.13 3.63 -12.05
C SER A 64 -6.89 4.66 -10.95
N TRP A 65 -7.82 5.60 -10.79
CA TRP A 65 -7.78 6.55 -9.67
C TRP A 65 -7.97 5.87 -8.31
N LEU A 66 -8.82 4.83 -8.23
CA LEU A 66 -9.03 4.07 -6.99
C LEU A 66 -7.71 3.51 -6.45
N LEU A 67 -6.94 2.84 -7.30
CA LEU A 67 -5.66 2.25 -6.88
C LEU A 67 -4.60 3.31 -6.56
N ILE A 68 -4.65 4.50 -7.18
CA ILE A 68 -3.79 5.63 -6.77
C ILE A 68 -4.15 6.05 -5.35
N ILE A 69 -5.43 6.25 -5.07
CA ILE A 69 -5.90 6.68 -3.74
C ILE A 69 -5.51 5.65 -2.69
N GLU A 70 -5.76 4.36 -2.94
CA GLU A 70 -5.38 3.26 -2.05
C GLU A 70 -3.87 3.17 -1.85
N GLY A 71 -3.08 3.27 -2.93
CA GLY A 71 -1.63 3.24 -2.86
C GLY A 71 -1.05 4.40 -2.07
N LEU A 72 -1.54 5.63 -2.29
CA LEU A 72 -1.15 6.82 -1.53
C LEU A 72 -1.59 6.75 -0.07
N PHE A 73 -2.80 6.26 0.20
CA PHE A 73 -3.31 6.07 1.54
C PHE A 73 -2.44 5.07 2.31
N THR A 74 -2.14 3.93 1.69
CA THR A 74 -1.25 2.90 2.24
C THR A 74 0.14 3.48 2.54
N LEU A 75 0.69 4.29 1.64
CA LEU A 75 2.02 4.88 1.83
C LEU A 75 2.02 5.96 2.94
N THR A 76 0.98 6.79 2.99
CA THR A 76 0.91 7.94 3.90
C THR A 76 0.52 7.53 5.33
N TYR A 77 -0.50 6.68 5.47
CA TYR A 77 -0.97 6.20 6.78
C TYR A 77 0.16 5.50 7.54
N TYR A 78 1.00 4.75 6.83
CA TYR A 78 2.07 3.98 7.46
C TYR A 78 3.41 4.70 7.58
N LEU A 79 3.71 5.71 6.76
CA LEU A 79 4.78 6.67 7.12
C LEU A 79 4.43 7.43 8.39
N SER A 80 3.14 7.73 8.59
CA SER A 80 2.67 8.39 9.81
C SER A 80 2.76 7.45 11.03
N LEU A 81 2.38 6.18 10.87
CA LEU A 81 2.51 5.15 11.90
C LEU A 81 3.98 4.83 12.19
N GLY A 82 4.78 4.49 11.18
CA GLY A 82 6.21 4.23 11.34
C GLY A 82 6.99 5.43 11.90
N GLY A 83 6.63 6.66 11.51
CA GLY A 83 7.21 7.88 12.07
C GLY A 83 6.84 8.11 13.54
N LEU A 84 5.55 7.94 13.89
CA LEU A 84 5.10 8.03 15.28
C LEU A 84 5.75 6.96 16.17
N PHE A 85 5.95 5.75 15.67
CA PHE A 85 6.64 4.68 16.41
C PHE A 85 8.14 4.95 16.56
N MET A 86 8.81 5.51 15.55
CA MET A 86 10.21 5.97 15.67
C MET A 86 10.39 7.08 16.72
N ASP A 87 9.39 7.96 16.89
CA ASP A 87 9.42 9.01 17.91
C ASP A 87 8.99 8.52 19.32
N LEU A 88 8.34 7.36 19.42
CA LEU A 88 7.86 6.75 20.68
C LEU A 88 8.80 5.70 21.28
N ILE A 89 9.87 5.33 20.57
CA ILE A 89 10.95 4.46 21.06
C ILE A 89 12.11 5.36 21.53
N PRO A 90 12.44 5.41 22.84
CA PRO A 90 13.63 6.11 23.34
C PRO A 90 14.95 5.44 22.92
#